data_AF-A0AA51M3W1-F1
#
_entry.id   AF-A0AA51M3W1-F1
#
_cell.length_a   1.000
_cell.length_b   1.000
_cell.length_c   1.000
_cell.angle_alpha   90.00
_cell.angle_beta   90.00
_cell.angle_gamma   90.00
#
_symmetry.space_group_name_H-M   'P 1'
#
loop_
_entity.id
_entity.type
_entity.pdbx_description
1 polymer ?
#
loop_
_entity_poly.entity_id
_entity_poly.type
_entity_poly.pdbx_seq_one_letter_code
_entity_poly.pdbx_strand_id
1 'polypeptide(L)'
;MYDLTVIIPTYKEEANIRDIISDVGRVFAESGLNGEILIVDDNSPDKTIAIVNEIKETKKNVRIIVRSADHGLSQSVAEGFSQAASDIFVVIDADHSHPPVLIPKMYQEILAGNDVVIGSRYREGGGIRKWPIKRRALSLGATFLGRLLFPDITDPVSGFFAVKKSVVMHAPLKPRGYKILLEVLGKGFWERDTEIPFEFSDREIGTSKLNVKTIIEYAQQVADIMVYSLFHHQSAAWNEWKRVLKFGAVGLSGILVNEEILIYLKEFAGFSLPLASVCAIELSILNNFFWNDSWTFKSTNKHRLSGRWQRLLTFHIVSAGGALINFGILIVAAFGMGVDYRIANIGGIVLAFWWNFLLNRRVTWTRT
;
A
#
# COMPACT_ATOMS: atom_id res chain seq x y z
N MET A 1 31.78 -7.41 6.21
CA MET A 1 30.52 -7.17 5.49
C MET A 1 29.63 -6.38 6.43
N TYR A 2 28.90 -5.37 5.94
CA TYR A 2 27.99 -4.58 6.77
C TYR A 2 26.71 -5.36 7.07
N ASP A 3 26.13 -5.14 8.25
CA ASP A 3 24.85 -5.70 8.67
C ASP A 3 23.70 -5.16 7.80
N LEU A 4 23.76 -3.85 7.50
CA LEU A 4 22.78 -3.15 6.67
C LEU A 4 23.38 -1.89 6.02
N THR A 5 22.74 -1.41 4.98
CA THR A 5 23.05 -0.14 4.31
C THR A 5 21.87 0.82 4.46
N VAL A 6 22.10 1.97 5.07
CA VAL A 6 21.16 3.09 5.11
C VAL A 6 21.36 3.93 3.85
N ILE A 7 20.38 3.94 2.97
CA ILE A 7 20.36 4.69 1.70
C ILE A 7 19.62 6.00 1.94
N ILE A 8 20.32 7.11 1.70
CA ILE A 8 19.80 8.47 1.88
C ILE A 8 19.84 9.20 0.53
N PRO A 9 18.70 9.33 -0.17
CA PRO A 9 18.63 10.13 -1.39
C PRO A 9 18.72 11.62 -1.04
N THR A 10 19.53 12.39 -1.77
CA THR A 10 19.73 13.83 -1.49
C THR A 10 19.63 14.69 -2.74
N TYR A 11 19.02 15.86 -2.58
CA TYR A 11 19.10 16.96 -3.53
C TYR A 11 18.89 18.29 -2.79
N LYS A 12 19.94 19.12 -2.75
CA LYS A 12 19.96 20.39 -1.99
C LYS A 12 19.70 20.24 -0.49
N GLU A 13 20.46 19.38 0.16
CA GLU A 13 20.31 19.01 1.58
C GLU A 13 21.46 19.55 2.44
N GLU A 14 22.13 20.64 2.04
CA GLU A 14 23.32 21.15 2.76
C GLU A 14 23.05 21.44 4.25
N ALA A 15 21.82 21.83 4.59
CA ALA A 15 21.42 22.15 5.95
C ALA A 15 21.23 20.91 6.84
N ASN A 16 20.86 19.76 6.24
CA ASN A 16 20.46 18.56 7.00
C ASN A 16 21.50 17.44 6.93
N ILE A 17 22.29 17.38 5.84
CA ILE A 17 23.09 16.19 5.52
C ILE A 17 24.13 15.82 6.60
N ARG A 18 24.70 16.81 7.29
CA ARG A 18 25.67 16.54 8.37
C ARG A 18 24.99 15.91 9.57
N ASP A 19 23.83 16.44 9.96
CA ASP A 19 23.11 16.02 11.15
C ASP A 19 22.52 14.62 10.97
N ILE A 20 21.92 14.32 9.80
CA ILE A 20 21.36 12.99 9.54
C ILE A 20 22.44 11.90 9.51
N ILE A 21 23.62 12.17 8.91
CA ILE A 21 24.75 11.24 8.93
C ILE A 21 25.28 11.05 10.36
N SER A 22 25.29 12.12 11.16
CA SER A 22 25.70 12.05 12.57
C SER A 22 24.72 11.19 13.39
N ASP A 23 23.42 11.42 13.24
CA ASP A 23 22.37 10.69 13.96
C ASP A 23 22.33 9.21 13.59
N VAL A 24 22.40 8.86 12.30
CA VAL A 24 22.47 7.45 11.87
C VAL A 24 23.74 6.79 12.42
N GLY A 25 24.89 7.49 12.36
CA GLY A 25 26.14 6.97 12.93
C GLY A 25 26.09 6.75 14.44
N ARG A 26 25.42 7.65 15.17
CA ARG A 26 25.16 7.49 16.61
C ARG A 26 24.27 6.29 16.89
N VAL A 27 23.20 6.09 16.12
CA VAL A 27 22.33 4.91 16.23
C VAL A 27 23.11 3.62 16.01
N PHE A 28 24.00 3.56 15.02
CA PHE A 28 24.87 2.40 14.82
C PHE A 28 25.77 2.14 16.04
N ALA A 29 26.41 3.17 16.58
CA ALA A 29 27.26 3.04 17.76
C ALA A 29 26.49 2.57 19.01
N GLU A 30 25.32 3.16 19.28
CA GLU A 30 24.47 2.83 20.45
C GLU A 30 23.87 1.42 20.36
N SER A 31 23.57 0.94 19.14
CA SER A 31 22.98 -0.39 18.92
C SER A 31 24.00 -1.50 18.64
N GLY A 32 25.27 -1.16 18.44
CA GLY A 32 26.33 -2.11 18.06
C GLY A 32 26.23 -2.63 16.63
N LEU A 33 25.46 -1.96 15.76
CA LEU A 33 25.30 -2.35 14.35
C LEU A 33 26.49 -1.88 13.52
N ASN A 34 27.05 -2.79 12.72
CA ASN A 34 28.04 -2.47 11.70
C ASN A 34 27.34 -2.06 10.40
N GLY A 35 26.92 -0.81 10.29
CA GLY A 35 26.16 -0.30 9.13
C GLY A 35 26.95 0.59 8.17
N GLU A 36 26.57 0.55 6.88
CA GLU A 36 26.97 1.52 5.84
C GLU A 36 25.95 2.67 5.78
N ILE A 37 26.43 3.90 5.56
CA ILE A 37 25.61 5.06 5.17
C ILE A 37 25.94 5.40 3.73
N LEU A 38 24.98 5.16 2.83
CA LEU A 38 25.12 5.41 1.40
C LEU A 38 24.27 6.62 0.99
N ILE A 39 24.94 7.73 0.71
CA ILE A 39 24.31 8.92 0.16
C ILE A 39 24.20 8.76 -1.36
N VAL A 40 23.02 8.99 -1.91
CA VAL A 40 22.81 9.01 -3.36
C VAL A 40 22.31 10.39 -3.75
N ASP A 41 23.22 11.20 -4.26
CA ASP A 41 22.99 12.62 -4.52
C ASP A 41 22.73 12.88 -6.01
N ASP A 42 21.68 13.63 -6.30
CA ASP A 42 21.27 13.98 -7.67
C ASP A 42 21.96 15.24 -8.19
N ASN A 43 23.30 15.29 -8.06
CA ASN A 43 24.15 16.40 -8.48
C ASN A 43 23.72 17.75 -7.88
N SER A 44 23.61 17.77 -6.56
CA SER A 44 23.27 18.95 -5.77
C SER A 44 24.20 20.12 -6.10
N PRO A 45 23.66 21.31 -6.45
CA PRO A 45 24.46 22.49 -6.74
C PRO A 45 24.93 23.24 -5.49
N ASP A 46 24.46 22.83 -4.31
CA ASP A 46 24.82 23.41 -3.02
C ASP A 46 25.99 22.64 -2.37
N LYS A 47 26.23 22.85 -1.07
CA LYS A 47 27.37 22.21 -0.40
C LYS A 47 27.15 20.75 -0.01
N THR A 48 26.02 20.12 -0.36
CA THR A 48 25.70 18.73 0.05
C THR A 48 26.83 17.77 -0.26
N ILE A 49 27.29 17.71 -1.53
CA ILE A 49 28.35 16.81 -1.98
C ILE A 49 29.67 17.09 -1.26
N ALA A 50 30.02 18.37 -1.08
CA ALA A 50 31.25 18.77 -0.41
C ALA A 50 31.27 18.33 1.06
N ILE A 51 30.17 18.51 1.78
CA ILE A 51 30.02 18.11 3.18
C ILE A 51 30.18 16.59 3.34
N VAL A 52 29.55 15.79 2.47
CA VAL A 52 29.67 14.32 2.54
C VAL A 52 31.10 13.86 2.23
N ASN A 53 31.77 14.52 1.28
CA ASN A 53 33.17 14.25 0.96
C ASN A 53 34.14 14.57 2.10
N GLU A 54 33.87 15.61 2.89
CA GLU A 54 34.62 15.88 4.13
C GLU A 54 34.39 14.77 5.17
N ILE A 55 33.14 14.37 5.38
CA ILE A 55 32.79 13.37 6.40
C ILE A 55 33.42 12.01 6.11
N LYS A 56 33.45 11.55 4.85
CA LYS A 56 34.01 10.23 4.48
C LYS A 56 35.53 10.13 4.72
N GLU A 57 36.25 11.24 4.86
CA GLU A 57 37.68 11.21 5.20
C GLU A 57 37.88 10.57 6.58
N THR A 58 36.99 10.88 7.53
CA THR A 58 37.03 10.41 8.92
C THR A 58 36.14 9.18 9.17
N LYS A 59 35.00 9.07 8.48
CA LYS A 59 34.05 7.96 8.64
C LYS A 59 34.09 7.01 7.42
N LYS A 60 34.80 5.88 7.55
CA LYS A 60 34.97 4.91 6.45
C LYS A 60 33.70 4.17 6.03
N ASN A 61 32.67 4.16 6.87
CA ASN A 61 31.37 3.57 6.56
C ASN A 61 30.39 4.55 5.88
N VAL A 62 30.84 5.77 5.53
CA VAL A 62 30.06 6.74 4.76
C VAL A 62 30.55 6.75 3.32
N ARG A 63 29.62 6.56 2.38
CA ARG A 63 29.88 6.62 0.94
C ARG A 63 28.89 7.54 0.24
N ILE A 64 29.30 8.10 -0.89
CA ILE A 64 28.44 8.93 -1.74
C ILE A 64 28.53 8.47 -3.19
N ILE A 65 27.38 8.51 -3.87
CA ILE A 65 27.23 8.35 -5.31
C ILE A 65 26.60 9.63 -5.83
N VAL A 66 27.22 10.25 -6.82
CA VAL A 66 26.69 11.47 -7.47
C VAL A 66 26.16 11.11 -8.85
N ARG A 67 24.87 11.33 -9.05
CA ARG A 67 24.14 10.99 -10.28
C ARG A 67 24.02 12.23 -11.17
N SER A 68 24.62 12.18 -12.35
CA SER A 68 24.63 13.30 -13.30
C SER A 68 23.44 13.36 -14.26
N ALA A 69 22.59 12.32 -14.28
CA ALA A 69 21.44 12.19 -15.17
C ALA A 69 20.28 11.46 -14.47
N ASP A 70 19.09 11.50 -15.07
CA ASP A 70 17.87 10.82 -14.61
C ASP A 70 17.47 11.13 -13.15
N HIS A 71 17.56 12.40 -12.77
CA HIS A 71 17.22 12.88 -11.43
C HIS A 71 15.81 12.47 -10.98
N GLY A 72 15.70 12.11 -9.72
CA GLY A 72 14.46 11.73 -9.07
C GLY A 72 14.71 10.81 -7.88
N LEU A 73 14.05 11.11 -6.76
CA LEU A 73 14.20 10.39 -5.48
C LEU A 73 14.12 8.88 -5.65
N SER A 74 13.12 8.39 -6.39
CA SER A 74 12.92 6.95 -6.53
C SER A 74 14.02 6.30 -7.38
N GLN A 75 14.58 7.02 -8.35
CA GLN A 75 15.74 6.57 -9.13
C GLN A 75 17.02 6.57 -8.26
N SER A 76 17.21 7.57 -7.39
CA SER A 76 18.36 7.61 -6.47
C SER A 76 18.33 6.41 -5.53
N VAL A 77 17.16 6.07 -5.00
CA VAL A 77 17.00 4.89 -4.14
C VAL A 77 17.26 3.59 -4.91
N ALA A 78 16.77 3.48 -6.15
CA ALA A 78 17.01 2.29 -6.99
C ALA A 78 18.51 2.09 -7.31
N GLU A 79 19.24 3.17 -7.63
CA GLU A 79 20.70 3.14 -7.79
C GLU A 79 21.39 2.75 -6.47
N GLY A 80 20.86 3.24 -5.34
CA GLY A 80 21.30 2.85 -4.00
C GLY A 80 21.19 1.34 -3.78
N PHE A 81 20.08 0.71 -4.20
CA PHE A 81 19.91 -0.75 -4.07
C PHE A 81 20.95 -1.54 -4.86
N SER A 82 21.31 -1.09 -6.07
CA SER A 82 22.35 -1.78 -6.87
C SER A 82 23.75 -1.64 -6.32
N GLN A 83 23.99 -0.60 -5.52
CA GLN A 83 25.34 -0.22 -5.10
C GLN A 83 25.62 -0.54 -3.63
N ALA A 84 24.60 -0.76 -2.81
CA ALA A 84 24.72 -1.05 -1.38
C ALA A 84 25.63 -2.26 -1.07
N ALA A 85 26.40 -2.15 0.02
CA ALA A 85 27.42 -3.13 0.42
C ALA A 85 26.92 -4.22 1.39
N SER A 86 25.61 -4.33 1.58
CA SER A 86 24.95 -5.30 2.47
C SER A 86 23.80 -6.01 1.75
N ASP A 87 23.11 -6.91 2.46
CA ASP A 87 21.91 -7.60 1.96
C ASP A 87 20.61 -7.06 2.58
N ILE A 88 20.69 -6.06 3.45
CA ILE A 88 19.54 -5.41 4.09
C ILE A 88 19.66 -3.90 3.88
N PHE A 89 18.66 -3.33 3.23
CA PHE A 89 18.63 -1.92 2.91
C PHE A 89 17.63 -1.20 3.81
N VAL A 90 17.97 0.00 4.25
CA VAL A 90 17.06 0.91 4.94
C VAL A 90 17.05 2.22 4.16
N VAL A 91 15.89 2.65 3.71
CA VAL A 91 15.72 3.92 2.98
C VAL A 91 15.21 4.96 3.96
N ILE A 92 15.84 6.14 3.99
CA ILE A 92 15.45 7.25 4.86
C ILE A 92 15.71 8.60 4.18
N ASP A 93 14.75 9.52 4.24
CA ASP A 93 14.94 10.91 3.79
C ASP A 93 15.95 11.69 4.65
N ALA A 94 16.61 12.68 4.04
CA ALA A 94 17.64 13.50 4.71
C ALA A 94 17.08 14.58 5.65
N ASP A 95 15.79 14.92 5.55
CA ASP A 95 15.15 16.07 6.20
C ASP A 95 14.75 15.86 7.68
N HIS A 96 15.25 14.80 8.32
CA HIS A 96 14.92 14.38 9.68
C HIS A 96 13.42 14.13 9.94
N SER A 97 12.61 13.98 8.90
CA SER A 97 11.19 13.61 9.06
C SER A 97 11.00 12.17 9.54
N HIS A 98 12.02 11.35 9.35
CA HIS A 98 12.08 9.96 9.73
C HIS A 98 13.03 9.76 10.92
N PRO A 99 12.63 9.03 11.98
CA PRO A 99 13.44 8.87 13.17
C PRO A 99 14.51 7.76 13.01
N PRO A 100 15.82 8.08 12.95
CA PRO A 100 16.87 7.07 12.77
C PRO A 100 16.92 6.04 13.90
N VAL A 101 16.42 6.38 15.09
CA VAL A 101 16.34 5.47 16.25
C VAL A 101 15.49 4.20 15.98
N LEU A 102 14.65 4.21 14.94
CA LEU A 102 13.88 3.01 14.55
C LEU A 102 14.66 2.04 13.65
N ILE A 103 15.81 2.45 13.11
CA ILE A 103 16.64 1.61 12.21
C ILE A 103 17.01 0.25 12.85
N PRO A 104 17.46 0.16 14.12
CA PRO A 104 17.76 -1.12 14.74
C PRO A 104 16.53 -2.02 14.84
N LYS A 105 15.36 -1.45 15.15
CA LYS A 105 14.11 -2.22 15.20
C LYS A 105 13.74 -2.75 13.81
N MET A 106 13.87 -1.93 12.76
CA MET A 106 13.63 -2.37 11.39
C MET A 106 14.56 -3.53 10.99
N TYR A 107 15.83 -3.44 11.35
CA TYR A 107 16.81 -4.50 11.13
C TYR A 107 16.41 -5.80 11.85
N GLN A 108 16.02 -5.72 13.13
CA GLN A 108 15.58 -6.90 13.89
C GLN A 108 14.33 -7.55 13.28
N GLU A 109 13.37 -6.77 12.78
CA GLU A 109 12.19 -7.31 12.10
C GLU A 109 12.54 -8.04 10.79
N ILE A 110 13.54 -7.58 10.05
CA ILE A 110 14.06 -8.30 8.87
C ILE A 110 14.69 -9.64 9.30
N LEU A 111 15.49 -9.64 10.37
CA LEU A 111 16.09 -10.86 10.92
C LEU A 111 15.03 -11.85 11.48
N ALA A 112 13.92 -11.34 12.00
CA ALA A 112 12.77 -12.13 12.43
C ALA A 112 12.01 -12.81 11.27
N GLY A 113 12.40 -12.53 10.03
CA GLY A 113 11.92 -13.21 8.84
C GLY A 113 11.01 -12.36 7.95
N ASN A 114 10.79 -11.09 8.26
CA ASN A 114 10.09 -10.18 7.35
C ASN A 114 11.00 -9.82 6.16
N ASP A 115 10.42 -9.65 4.99
CA ASP A 115 11.13 -9.27 3.76
C ASP A 115 11.12 -7.75 3.54
N VAL A 116 10.04 -7.10 3.99
CA VAL A 116 9.83 -5.65 3.93
C VAL A 116 9.32 -5.17 5.30
N VAL A 117 9.92 -4.10 5.84
CA VAL A 117 9.49 -3.47 7.09
C VAL A 117 9.21 -2.00 6.80
N ILE A 118 7.99 -1.54 7.07
CA ILE A 118 7.55 -0.21 6.67
C ILE A 118 7.42 0.66 7.92
N GLY A 119 8.09 1.81 7.93
CA GLY A 119 7.75 2.89 8.85
C GLY A 119 6.40 3.46 8.45
N SER A 120 5.39 3.32 9.31
CA SER A 120 4.01 3.72 8.99
C SER A 120 3.52 4.86 9.87
N ARG A 121 2.96 5.88 9.22
CA ARG A 121 2.28 7.01 9.88
C ARG A 121 0.85 6.69 10.29
N TYR A 122 0.26 5.66 9.66
CA TYR A 122 -1.16 5.33 9.77
C TYR A 122 -1.42 4.04 10.56
N ARG A 123 -0.36 3.31 10.95
CA ARG A 123 -0.43 2.21 11.91
C ARG A 123 -0.75 2.76 13.31
N GLU A 124 -1.42 1.97 14.14
CA GLU A 124 -1.70 2.33 15.53
C GLU A 124 -0.40 2.68 16.28
N GLY A 125 -0.38 3.82 16.96
CA GLY A 125 0.80 4.42 17.58
C GLY A 125 1.61 5.36 16.67
N GLY A 126 1.31 5.40 15.37
CA GLY A 126 1.89 6.34 14.41
C GLY A 126 1.13 7.67 14.38
N GLY A 127 1.69 8.66 13.69
CA GLY A 127 1.05 9.97 13.60
C GLY A 127 1.70 10.92 12.60
N ILE A 128 1.01 12.04 12.39
CA ILE A 128 1.47 13.15 11.55
C ILE A 128 1.27 14.44 12.34
N ARG A 129 2.35 15.12 12.69
CA ARG A 129 2.30 16.41 13.38
C ARG A 129 2.23 17.56 12.38
N LYS A 130 1.37 18.54 12.67
CA LYS A 130 1.38 19.89 12.07
C LYS A 130 1.19 19.98 10.54
N TRP A 131 0.60 18.96 9.89
CA TRP A 131 0.28 19.08 8.46
C TRP A 131 -0.94 19.98 8.20
N PRO A 132 -0.87 20.88 7.19
CA PRO A 132 -2.06 21.52 6.66
C PRO A 132 -3.09 20.49 6.20
N ILE A 133 -4.38 20.77 6.42
CA ILE A 133 -5.50 19.85 6.08
C ILE A 133 -5.42 19.42 4.61
N LYS A 134 -5.09 20.34 3.69
CA LYS A 134 -4.93 20.04 2.25
C LYS A 134 -3.85 18.98 1.98
N ARG A 135 -2.68 19.07 2.63
CA ARG A 135 -1.59 18.09 2.49
C ARG A 135 -2.01 16.74 3.06
N ARG A 136 -2.71 16.74 4.21
CA ARG A 136 -3.24 15.53 4.82
C ARG A 136 -4.27 14.83 3.93
N ALA A 137 -5.21 15.58 3.35
CA ALA A 137 -6.21 15.04 2.44
C ALA A 137 -5.56 14.40 1.20
N LEU A 138 -4.57 15.06 0.59
CA LEU A 138 -3.87 14.50 -0.56
C LEU A 138 -3.09 13.23 -0.20
N SER A 139 -2.38 13.24 0.94
CA SER A 139 -1.66 12.04 1.39
C SER A 139 -2.61 10.88 1.65
N LEU A 140 -3.77 11.14 2.25
CA LEU A 140 -4.81 10.12 2.43
C LEU A 140 -5.34 9.60 1.09
N GLY A 141 -5.52 10.47 0.10
CA GLY A 141 -5.91 10.08 -1.27
C GLY A 141 -4.87 9.20 -1.96
N ALA A 142 -3.60 9.57 -1.90
CA ALA A 142 -2.50 8.75 -2.44
C ALA A 142 -2.40 7.42 -1.70
N THR A 143 -2.44 7.44 -0.36
CA THR A 143 -2.46 6.23 0.47
C THR A 143 -3.64 5.33 0.11
N PHE A 144 -4.83 5.90 -0.08
CA PHE A 144 -6.03 5.14 -0.47
C PHE A 144 -5.82 4.39 -1.78
N LEU A 145 -5.25 5.03 -2.80
CA LEU A 145 -4.94 4.41 -4.10
C LEU A 145 -3.90 3.31 -3.97
N GLY A 146 -2.79 3.53 -3.24
CA GLY A 146 -1.80 2.49 -2.97
C GLY A 146 -2.41 1.29 -2.24
N ARG A 147 -3.35 1.55 -1.32
CA ARG A 147 -4.10 0.52 -0.59
C ARG A 147 -5.19 -0.18 -1.41
N LEU A 148 -5.40 0.18 -2.67
CA LEU A 148 -6.16 -0.67 -3.60
C LEU A 148 -5.32 -1.87 -4.04
N LEU A 149 -4.01 -1.68 -4.17
CA LEU A 149 -3.05 -2.74 -4.51
C LEU A 149 -2.59 -3.52 -3.26
N PHE A 150 -2.38 -2.81 -2.15
CA PHE A 150 -1.85 -3.37 -0.90
C PHE A 150 -2.77 -3.02 0.29
N PRO A 151 -3.96 -3.63 0.39
CA PRO A 151 -4.98 -3.24 1.38
C PRO A 151 -4.58 -3.47 2.84
N ASP A 152 -3.70 -4.44 3.11
CA ASP A 152 -3.20 -4.78 4.46
C ASP A 152 -2.08 -3.84 4.94
N ILE A 153 -1.40 -3.14 4.02
CA ILE A 153 -0.36 -2.17 4.35
C ILE A 153 -1.04 -0.82 4.62
N THR A 154 -0.87 -0.26 5.81
CA THR A 154 -1.50 1.02 6.17
C THR A 154 -0.84 2.22 5.50
N ASP A 155 0.47 2.17 5.23
CA ASP A 155 1.22 3.27 4.60
C ASP A 155 2.12 2.83 3.41
N PRO A 156 1.55 2.38 2.27
CA PRO A 156 2.30 1.90 1.11
C PRO A 156 3.05 3.00 0.35
N VAL A 157 3.03 4.24 0.84
CA VAL A 157 3.63 5.42 0.21
C VAL A 157 4.69 6.09 1.09
N SER A 158 5.10 5.40 2.15
CA SER A 158 6.17 5.83 3.07
C SER A 158 7.53 5.91 2.35
N GLY A 159 8.33 6.91 2.72
CA GLY A 159 9.73 7.02 2.33
C GLY A 159 10.68 6.31 3.29
N PHE A 160 10.16 5.77 4.40
CA PHE A 160 10.94 5.12 5.45
C PHE A 160 10.60 3.64 5.52
N PHE A 161 11.49 2.79 5.02
CA PHE A 161 11.29 1.35 5.01
C PHE A 161 12.63 0.60 4.98
N ALA A 162 12.63 -0.63 5.45
CA ALA A 162 13.70 -1.58 5.28
C ALA A 162 13.28 -2.72 4.36
N VAL A 163 14.22 -3.28 3.60
CA VAL A 163 13.95 -4.32 2.62
C VAL A 163 15.15 -5.23 2.44
N LYS A 164 14.92 -6.54 2.27
CA LYS A 164 15.98 -7.48 1.87
C LYS A 164 16.39 -7.24 0.43
N LYS A 165 17.67 -7.38 0.15
CA LYS A 165 18.23 -7.32 -1.20
C LYS A 165 17.51 -8.27 -2.18
N SER A 166 17.18 -9.49 -1.74
CA SER A 166 16.46 -10.47 -2.55
C SER A 166 15.10 -9.99 -3.09
N VAL A 167 14.45 -9.04 -2.41
CA VAL A 167 13.16 -8.47 -2.85
C VAL A 167 13.33 -7.60 -4.09
N VAL A 168 14.45 -6.87 -4.20
CA VAL A 168 14.63 -5.80 -5.19
C VAL A 168 15.62 -6.13 -6.31
N MET A 169 16.59 -7.02 -6.08
CA MET A 169 17.69 -7.26 -7.05
C MET A 169 17.25 -7.75 -8.43
N HIS A 170 16.18 -8.54 -8.50
CA HIS A 170 15.64 -9.06 -9.77
C HIS A 170 14.29 -8.44 -10.13
N ALA A 171 13.85 -7.46 -9.35
CA ALA A 171 12.61 -6.76 -9.62
C ALA A 171 12.85 -5.74 -10.75
N PRO A 172 12.00 -5.71 -11.79
CA PRO A 172 12.10 -4.71 -12.86
C PRO A 172 11.53 -3.36 -12.39
N LEU A 173 12.16 -2.78 -11.36
CA LEU A 173 11.77 -1.50 -10.79
C LEU A 173 11.86 -0.43 -11.89
N LYS A 174 10.75 0.25 -12.15
CA LYS A 174 10.71 1.42 -13.05
C LYS A 174 10.15 2.60 -12.27
N PRO A 175 10.91 3.07 -11.27
CA PRO A 175 10.45 4.15 -10.41
C PRO A 175 10.05 5.38 -11.21
N ARG A 176 8.94 6.01 -10.79
CA ARG A 176 8.51 7.33 -11.25
C ARG A 176 8.33 8.22 -10.04
N GLY A 177 8.79 9.46 -10.13
CA GLY A 177 8.67 10.43 -9.06
C GLY A 177 9.32 9.96 -7.74
N TYR A 178 8.53 9.92 -6.67
CA TYR A 178 9.02 9.89 -5.28
C TYR A 178 8.44 8.74 -4.44
N LYS A 179 7.70 7.79 -5.03
CA LYS A 179 7.05 6.68 -4.31
C LYS A 179 7.69 5.32 -4.61
N ILE A 180 8.98 5.21 -4.31
CA ILE A 180 9.75 3.98 -4.53
C ILE A 180 9.20 2.76 -3.78
N LEU A 181 8.69 2.93 -2.55
CA LEU A 181 8.11 1.82 -1.79
C LEU A 181 6.97 1.14 -2.56
N LEU A 182 6.17 1.89 -3.31
CA LEU A 182 5.08 1.32 -4.11
C LEU A 182 5.61 0.42 -5.23
N GLU A 183 6.74 0.79 -5.89
CA GLU A 183 7.41 -0.10 -6.85
C GLU A 183 7.95 -1.36 -6.17
N VAL A 184 8.60 -1.20 -5.00
CA VAL A 184 9.15 -2.33 -4.24
C VAL A 184 8.05 -3.32 -3.86
N LEU A 185 6.91 -2.82 -3.37
CA LEU A 185 5.76 -3.66 -3.03
C LEU A 185 5.11 -4.31 -4.27
N GLY A 186 5.04 -3.58 -5.39
CA GLY A 186 4.36 -4.04 -6.59
C GLY A 186 5.14 -4.98 -7.49
N LYS A 187 6.45 -4.81 -7.56
CA LYS A 187 7.33 -5.54 -8.48
C LYS A 187 8.40 -6.36 -7.80
N GLY A 188 8.63 -6.12 -6.50
CA GLY A 188 9.52 -6.95 -5.69
C GLY A 188 8.94 -8.32 -5.36
N PHE A 189 9.84 -9.22 -4.99
CA PHE A 189 9.50 -10.59 -4.59
C PHE A 189 9.57 -10.72 -3.06
N TRP A 190 8.42 -10.72 -2.41
CA TRP A 190 8.31 -10.76 -0.95
C TRP A 190 7.07 -11.53 -0.51
N GLU A 191 7.14 -12.12 0.69
CA GLU A 191 6.03 -12.88 1.28
C GLU A 191 5.56 -12.30 2.62
N ARG A 192 6.49 -11.73 3.39
CA ARG A 192 6.21 -11.23 4.74
C ARG A 192 6.54 -9.74 4.84
N ASP A 193 5.56 -8.98 5.29
CA ASP A 193 5.69 -7.58 5.62
C ASP A 193 5.31 -7.31 7.07
N THR A 194 5.85 -6.23 7.62
CA THR A 194 5.40 -5.68 8.90
C THR A 194 5.50 -4.15 8.90
N GLU A 195 4.75 -3.51 9.80
CA GLU A 195 4.71 -2.06 9.92
C GLU A 195 5.12 -1.62 11.33
N ILE A 196 6.08 -0.68 11.40
CA ILE A 196 6.49 -0.04 12.65
C ILE A 196 5.87 1.36 12.69
N PRO A 197 5.03 1.67 13.69
CA PRO A 197 4.46 3.00 13.81
C PRO A 197 5.54 4.04 14.10
N PHE A 198 5.43 5.21 13.46
CA PHE A 198 6.24 6.37 13.82
C PHE A 198 5.46 7.67 13.66
N GLU A 199 5.95 8.72 14.31
CA GLU A 199 5.38 10.05 14.22
C GLU A 199 6.17 10.92 13.24
N PHE A 200 5.51 11.37 12.18
CA PHE A 200 6.10 12.23 11.16
C PHE A 200 6.07 13.70 11.60
N SER A 201 7.20 14.38 11.55
CA SER A 201 7.31 15.82 11.78
C SER A 201 8.08 16.49 10.65
N ASP A 202 7.49 17.49 9.99
CA ASP A 202 8.28 18.40 9.14
C ASP A 202 9.16 19.27 10.04
N ARG A 203 10.48 19.31 9.79
CA ARG A 203 11.39 20.15 10.57
C ARG A 203 11.71 21.52 9.97
N GLU A 204 11.75 21.75 8.65
CA GLU A 204 11.70 23.11 8.07
C GLU A 204 11.66 23.20 6.53
N ILE A 205 11.11 24.33 6.04
CA ILE A 205 11.16 25.03 4.73
C ILE A 205 11.45 24.19 3.47
N GLY A 206 10.46 23.43 3.03
CA GLY A 206 10.32 23.02 1.64
C GLY A 206 8.95 23.44 1.11
N THR A 207 8.88 24.37 0.15
CA THR A 207 7.62 24.59 -0.58
C THR A 207 7.42 23.42 -1.55
N SER A 208 6.96 22.28 -1.02
CA SER A 208 6.41 21.20 -1.84
C SER A 208 5.13 21.72 -2.50
N LYS A 209 5.27 22.47 -3.60
CA LYS A 209 4.18 22.74 -4.52
C LYS A 209 3.84 21.42 -5.19
N LEU A 210 2.85 20.74 -4.63
CA LEU A 210 2.25 19.56 -5.23
C LEU A 210 1.81 19.90 -6.66
N ASN A 211 2.56 19.37 -7.61
CA ASN A 211 2.31 19.58 -9.03
C ASN A 211 1.25 18.56 -9.49
N VAL A 212 0.31 18.96 -10.35
CA VAL A 212 -0.62 18.01 -10.98
C VAL A 212 0.14 16.88 -11.69
N LYS A 213 1.31 17.20 -12.27
CA LYS A 213 2.24 16.23 -12.85
C LYS A 213 2.56 15.07 -11.90
N THR A 214 2.84 15.39 -10.64
CA THR A 214 3.17 14.42 -9.59
C THR A 214 1.99 13.47 -9.29
N ILE A 215 0.75 13.97 -9.31
CA ILE A 215 -0.45 13.13 -9.12
C ILE A 215 -0.62 12.18 -10.32
N ILE A 216 -0.39 12.67 -11.54
CA ILE A 216 -0.46 11.87 -12.77
C ILE A 216 0.61 10.79 -12.77
N GLU A 217 1.87 11.12 -12.43
CA GLU A 217 2.96 10.16 -12.33
C GLU A 217 2.65 9.04 -11.33
N TYR A 218 2.08 9.39 -10.18
CA TYR A 218 1.64 8.41 -9.19
C TYR A 218 0.51 7.52 -9.71
N ALA A 219 -0.50 8.09 -10.37
CA ALA A 219 -1.59 7.31 -10.97
C ALA A 219 -1.07 6.36 -12.07
N GLN A 220 -0.14 6.82 -12.91
CA GLN A 220 0.54 6.00 -13.91
C GLN A 220 1.35 4.87 -13.26
N GLN A 221 2.04 5.14 -12.15
CA GLN A 221 2.77 4.11 -11.40
C GLN A 221 1.83 3.03 -10.86
N VAL A 222 0.69 3.42 -10.27
CA VAL A 222 -0.34 2.48 -9.83
C VAL A 222 -0.86 1.63 -11.01
N ALA A 223 -1.14 2.25 -12.15
CA ALA A 223 -1.58 1.57 -13.35
C ALA A 223 -0.53 0.58 -13.90
N ASP A 224 0.74 0.97 -13.94
CA ASP A 224 1.84 0.10 -14.35
C ASP A 224 1.96 -1.13 -13.45
N ILE A 225 1.81 -0.96 -12.14
CA ILE A 225 1.84 -2.08 -11.19
C ILE A 225 0.63 -3.00 -11.42
N MET A 226 -0.56 -2.43 -11.65
CA MET A 226 -1.74 -3.22 -11.99
C MET A 226 -1.50 -4.06 -13.25
N VAL A 227 -1.02 -3.45 -14.33
CA VAL A 227 -0.74 -4.15 -15.59
C VAL A 227 0.36 -5.19 -15.40
N TYR A 228 1.45 -4.84 -14.71
CA TYR A 228 2.54 -5.78 -14.41
C TYR A 228 2.03 -7.02 -13.68
N SER A 229 1.16 -6.84 -12.69
CA SER A 229 0.63 -7.94 -11.87
C SER A 229 -0.22 -8.93 -12.66
N LEU A 230 -0.83 -8.52 -13.78
CA LEU A 230 -1.59 -9.43 -14.66
C LEU A 230 -0.71 -10.47 -15.35
N PHE A 231 0.57 -10.15 -15.59
CA PHE A 231 1.52 -11.03 -16.26
C PHE A 231 2.52 -11.69 -15.31
N HIS A 232 2.57 -11.26 -14.04
CA HIS A 232 3.53 -11.73 -13.04
C HIS A 232 2.80 -12.26 -11.80
N HIS A 233 2.39 -13.52 -11.87
CA HIS A 233 1.56 -14.17 -10.85
C HIS A 233 2.25 -14.37 -9.48
N GLN A 234 3.54 -14.08 -9.39
CA GLN A 234 4.30 -14.09 -8.13
C GLN A 234 4.21 -12.75 -7.37
N SER A 235 3.73 -11.67 -8.01
CA SER A 235 3.60 -10.36 -7.37
C SER A 235 2.52 -10.34 -6.28
N ALA A 236 2.73 -9.54 -5.24
CA ALA A 236 1.75 -9.37 -4.18
C ALA A 236 0.40 -8.81 -4.71
N ALA A 237 0.45 -7.90 -5.68
CA ALA A 237 -0.74 -7.33 -6.31
C ALA A 237 -1.60 -8.38 -7.06
N TRP A 238 -0.98 -9.41 -7.65
CA TRP A 238 -1.73 -10.52 -8.27
C TRP A 238 -2.58 -11.30 -7.27
N ASN A 239 -2.12 -11.42 -6.02
CA ASN A 239 -2.91 -12.08 -4.99
C ASN A 239 -4.25 -11.37 -4.75
N GLU A 240 -4.29 -10.05 -4.85
CA GLU A 240 -5.52 -9.29 -4.75
C GLU A 240 -6.40 -9.46 -5.99
N TRP A 241 -5.84 -9.51 -7.21
CA TRP A 241 -6.61 -9.87 -8.42
C TRP A 241 -7.28 -11.25 -8.30
N LYS A 242 -6.57 -12.25 -7.78
CA LYS A 242 -7.17 -13.58 -7.50
C LYS A 242 -8.36 -13.47 -6.55
N ARG A 243 -8.30 -12.59 -5.53
CA ARG A 243 -9.44 -12.37 -4.63
C ARG A 243 -10.60 -11.69 -5.34
N VAL A 244 -10.34 -10.69 -6.19
CA VAL A 244 -11.39 -10.04 -7.01
C VAL A 244 -12.09 -11.07 -7.89
N LEU A 245 -11.34 -11.92 -8.59
CA LEU A 245 -11.89 -12.96 -9.47
C LEU A 245 -12.73 -13.99 -8.70
N LYS A 246 -12.22 -14.47 -7.55
CA LYS A 246 -12.99 -15.37 -6.68
C LYS A 246 -14.25 -14.70 -6.14
N PHE A 247 -14.17 -13.45 -5.69
CA PHE A 247 -15.31 -12.69 -5.21
C PHE A 247 -16.37 -12.52 -6.31
N GLY A 248 -15.95 -12.27 -7.55
CA GLY A 248 -16.82 -12.26 -8.73
C GLY A 248 -17.50 -13.60 -9.00
N ALA A 249 -16.75 -14.70 -8.98
CA ALA A 249 -17.29 -16.04 -9.17
C ALA A 249 -18.32 -16.41 -8.09
N VAL A 250 -18.06 -16.03 -6.82
CA VAL A 250 -19.01 -16.20 -5.72
C VAL A 250 -20.24 -15.32 -5.92
N GLY A 251 -20.09 -14.06 -6.36
CA GLY A 251 -21.22 -13.19 -6.67
C GLY A 251 -22.12 -13.79 -7.77
N LEU A 252 -21.54 -14.38 -8.81
CA LEU A 252 -22.28 -15.07 -9.87
C LEU A 252 -23.03 -16.30 -9.35
N SER A 253 -22.43 -17.10 -8.46
CA SER A 253 -23.13 -18.23 -7.84
C SER A 253 -24.29 -17.75 -6.96
N GLY A 254 -24.14 -16.63 -6.27
CA GLY A 254 -25.22 -16.01 -5.50
C GLY A 254 -26.42 -15.62 -6.36
N ILE A 255 -26.20 -15.13 -7.59
CA ILE A 255 -27.30 -14.81 -8.53
C ILE A 255 -28.06 -16.09 -8.89
N LEU A 256 -27.36 -17.17 -9.22
CA LEU A 256 -28.00 -18.46 -9.55
C LEU A 256 -28.80 -19.01 -8.37
N VAL A 257 -28.21 -19.00 -7.17
CA VAL A 257 -28.87 -19.43 -5.93
C VAL A 257 -30.13 -18.59 -5.66
N ASN A 258 -30.08 -17.27 -5.87
CA ASN A 258 -31.24 -16.41 -5.70
C ASN A 258 -32.38 -16.82 -6.64
N GLU A 259 -32.09 -16.97 -7.94
CA GLU A 259 -33.11 -17.31 -8.93
C GLU A 259 -33.73 -18.69 -8.70
N GLU A 260 -32.91 -19.72 -8.42
CA GLU A 260 -33.39 -21.08 -8.18
C GLU A 260 -34.29 -21.16 -6.93
N ILE A 261 -33.89 -20.51 -5.84
CA ILE A 261 -34.67 -20.48 -4.60
C ILE A 261 -35.97 -19.69 -4.80
N LEU A 262 -35.91 -18.57 -5.50
CA LEU A 262 -37.10 -17.77 -5.80
C LEU A 262 -38.14 -18.59 -6.57
N ILE A 263 -37.71 -19.25 -7.66
CA ILE A 263 -38.56 -20.12 -8.46
C ILE A 263 -39.11 -21.27 -7.61
N TYR A 264 -38.25 -21.95 -6.85
CA TYR A 264 -38.67 -23.06 -6.00
C TYR A 264 -39.75 -22.65 -4.99
N LEU A 265 -39.50 -21.57 -4.24
CA LEU A 265 -40.42 -21.09 -3.22
C LEU A 265 -41.75 -20.60 -3.81
N LYS A 266 -41.68 -19.89 -4.95
CA LYS A 266 -42.85 -19.32 -5.61
C LYS A 266 -43.73 -20.37 -6.31
N GLU A 267 -43.13 -21.33 -7.01
CA GLU A 267 -43.85 -22.28 -7.86
C GLU A 267 -44.15 -23.60 -7.13
N PHE A 268 -43.30 -24.05 -6.21
CA PHE A 268 -43.42 -25.37 -5.60
C PHE A 268 -43.76 -25.33 -4.10
N ALA A 269 -43.28 -24.34 -3.35
CA ALA A 269 -43.57 -24.23 -1.91
C ALA A 269 -44.82 -23.41 -1.58
N GLY A 270 -45.44 -22.75 -2.57
CA GLY A 270 -46.66 -21.96 -2.39
C GLY A 270 -46.45 -20.61 -1.69
N PHE A 271 -45.22 -20.09 -1.62
CA PHE A 271 -44.95 -18.80 -0.98
C PHE A 271 -45.47 -17.65 -1.84
N SER A 272 -45.85 -16.54 -1.19
CA SER A 272 -46.12 -15.29 -1.91
C SER A 272 -44.83 -14.73 -2.51
N LEU A 273 -44.92 -14.04 -3.65
CA LEU A 273 -43.73 -13.49 -4.32
C LEU A 273 -42.88 -12.62 -3.38
N PRO A 274 -43.43 -11.68 -2.58
CA PRO A 274 -42.61 -10.90 -1.65
C PRO A 274 -41.85 -11.75 -0.62
N LEU A 275 -42.51 -12.77 -0.06
CA LEU A 275 -41.89 -13.65 0.94
C LEU A 275 -40.80 -14.53 0.29
N ALA A 276 -41.08 -15.09 -0.89
CA ALA A 276 -40.13 -15.87 -1.65
C ALA A 276 -38.87 -15.05 -2.01
N SER A 277 -39.04 -13.80 -2.44
CA SER A 277 -37.94 -12.89 -2.75
C SER A 277 -37.05 -12.59 -1.54
N VAL A 278 -37.65 -12.29 -0.38
CA VAL A 278 -36.87 -12.03 0.84
C VAL A 278 -36.04 -13.26 1.25
N CYS A 279 -36.64 -14.45 1.21
CA CYS A 279 -35.94 -15.70 1.53
C CYS A 279 -34.82 -16.01 0.52
N ALA A 280 -35.06 -15.80 -0.78
CA ALA A 280 -34.07 -16.03 -1.84
C ALA A 280 -32.86 -15.10 -1.70
N ILE A 281 -33.10 -13.81 -1.43
CA ILE A 281 -32.03 -12.81 -1.24
C ILE A 281 -31.19 -13.17 -0.02
N GLU A 282 -31.81 -13.50 1.11
CA GLU A 282 -31.10 -13.89 2.33
C GLU A 282 -30.23 -15.13 2.11
N LEU A 283 -30.80 -16.19 1.50
CA LEU A 283 -30.05 -17.42 1.22
C LEU A 283 -28.92 -17.20 0.21
N SER A 284 -29.08 -16.29 -0.75
CA SER A 284 -28.02 -15.84 -1.66
C SER A 284 -26.89 -15.10 -0.92
N ILE A 285 -27.22 -14.19 0.01
CA ILE A 285 -26.23 -13.49 0.85
C ILE A 285 -25.47 -14.49 1.72
N LEU A 286 -26.16 -15.47 2.32
CA LEU A 286 -25.53 -16.53 3.10
C LEU A 286 -24.60 -17.40 2.25
N ASN A 287 -25.03 -17.83 1.06
CA ASN A 287 -24.18 -18.52 0.09
C ASN A 287 -22.89 -17.73 -0.19
N ASN A 288 -23.04 -16.44 -0.51
CA ASN A 288 -21.91 -15.57 -0.82
C ASN A 288 -20.98 -15.42 0.38
N PHE A 289 -21.51 -15.29 1.58
CA PHE A 289 -20.71 -15.21 2.79
C PHE A 289 -19.90 -16.49 3.01
N PHE A 290 -20.53 -17.66 2.95
CA PHE A 290 -19.85 -18.93 3.23
C PHE A 290 -18.72 -19.22 2.25
N TRP A 291 -18.93 -18.98 0.96
CA TRP A 291 -17.86 -19.14 -0.04
C TRP A 291 -16.76 -18.10 0.12
N ASN A 292 -17.11 -16.84 0.41
CA ASN A 292 -16.09 -15.82 0.63
C ASN A 292 -15.24 -16.09 1.88
N ASP A 293 -15.85 -16.52 2.98
CA ASP A 293 -15.17 -16.84 4.24
C ASP A 293 -14.27 -18.09 4.11
N SER A 294 -14.70 -19.09 3.33
CA SER A 294 -13.99 -20.37 3.19
C SER A 294 -13.03 -20.45 1.99
N TRP A 295 -13.15 -19.58 0.99
CA TRP A 295 -12.35 -19.68 -0.24
C TRP A 295 -11.72 -18.37 -0.72
N THR A 296 -12.49 -17.27 -0.79
CA THR A 296 -11.99 -15.97 -1.29
C THR A 296 -11.02 -15.32 -0.30
N PHE A 297 -11.42 -15.26 0.97
CA PHE A 297 -10.68 -14.58 2.04
C PHE A 297 -10.07 -15.54 3.05
N LYS A 298 -10.10 -16.85 2.77
CA LYS A 298 -9.37 -17.85 3.55
C LYS A 298 -7.91 -17.40 3.71
N SER A 299 -7.48 -17.27 4.96
CA SER A 299 -6.16 -16.77 5.33
C SER A 299 -5.62 -17.62 6.47
N THR A 300 -4.30 -17.85 6.46
CA THR A 300 -3.58 -18.46 7.58
C THR A 300 -3.41 -17.50 8.76
N ASN A 301 -3.36 -16.19 8.47
CA ASN A 301 -3.30 -15.14 9.48
C ASN A 301 -4.68 -14.91 10.11
N LYS A 302 -4.69 -14.56 11.41
CA LYS A 302 -5.91 -14.19 12.12
C LYS A 302 -6.54 -12.96 11.47
N HIS A 303 -7.86 -13.00 11.35
CA HIS A 303 -8.63 -11.82 10.99
C HIS A 303 -8.85 -10.96 12.24
N ARG A 304 -8.94 -9.64 12.06
CA ARG A 304 -9.28 -8.69 13.12
C ARG A 304 -10.62 -9.04 13.79
N LEU A 305 -11.61 -9.43 12.98
CA LEU A 305 -12.87 -9.99 13.44
C LEU A 305 -12.76 -11.52 13.49
N SER A 306 -12.49 -12.06 14.67
CA SER A 306 -12.29 -13.51 14.86
C SER A 306 -13.60 -14.30 14.76
N GLY A 307 -14.72 -13.74 15.24
CA GLY A 307 -16.03 -14.39 15.24
C GLY A 307 -16.69 -14.43 13.86
N ARG A 308 -17.09 -15.62 13.40
CA ARG A 308 -17.83 -15.76 12.12
C ARG A 308 -19.11 -14.93 12.09
N TRP A 309 -19.81 -14.82 13.22
CA TRP A 309 -21.03 -14.01 13.35
C TRP A 309 -20.78 -12.51 13.16
N GLN A 310 -19.66 -11.99 13.68
CA GLN A 310 -19.29 -10.59 13.47
C GLN A 310 -19.01 -10.32 11.99
N ARG A 311 -18.29 -11.23 11.33
CA ARG A 311 -18.04 -11.14 9.89
C ARG A 311 -19.31 -11.25 9.08
N LEU A 312 -20.24 -12.14 9.46
CA LEU A 312 -21.54 -12.26 8.82
C LEU A 312 -22.33 -10.95 8.92
N LEU A 313 -22.40 -10.35 10.11
CA LEU A 313 -23.10 -9.08 10.32
C LEU A 313 -22.48 -7.95 9.47
N THR A 314 -21.15 -7.83 9.47
CA THR A 314 -20.47 -6.82 8.64
C THR A 314 -20.72 -7.08 7.14
N PHE A 315 -20.70 -8.34 6.70
CA PHE A 315 -21.00 -8.70 5.31
C PHE A 315 -22.40 -8.28 4.88
N HIS A 316 -23.40 -8.44 5.75
CA HIS A 316 -24.77 -7.95 5.50
C HIS A 316 -24.83 -6.43 5.39
N ILE A 317 -24.21 -5.72 6.33
CA ILE A 317 -24.18 -4.25 6.32
C ILE A 317 -23.52 -3.73 5.03
N VAL A 318 -22.40 -4.31 4.63
CA VAL A 318 -21.70 -3.96 3.40
C VAL A 318 -22.57 -4.25 2.17
N SER A 319 -23.19 -5.44 2.11
CA SER A 319 -24.07 -5.86 1.01
C SER A 319 -25.28 -4.94 0.85
N ALA A 320 -25.91 -4.53 1.96
CA ALA A 320 -26.99 -3.56 1.96
C ALA A 320 -26.54 -2.19 1.43
N GLY A 321 -25.36 -1.73 1.85
CA GLY A 321 -24.75 -0.51 1.29
C GLY A 321 -24.51 -0.62 -0.21
N GLY A 322 -24.04 -1.77 -0.69
CA GLY A 322 -23.83 -2.02 -2.12
C GLY A 322 -25.14 -1.98 -2.92
N ALA A 323 -26.21 -2.56 -2.39
CA ALA A 323 -27.53 -2.51 -3.00
C ALA A 323 -28.07 -1.08 -3.11
N LEU A 324 -27.89 -0.26 -2.05
CA LEU A 324 -28.26 1.16 -2.06
C LEU A 324 -27.45 1.96 -3.08
N ILE A 325 -26.15 1.68 -3.21
CA ILE A 325 -25.31 2.32 -4.23
C ILE A 325 -25.78 1.95 -5.63
N ASN A 326 -26.05 0.66 -5.90
CA ASN A 326 -26.56 0.23 -7.20
C ASN A 326 -27.85 0.97 -7.56
N PHE A 327 -28.82 0.96 -6.64
CA PHE A 327 -30.10 1.64 -6.81
C PHE A 327 -29.94 3.15 -7.02
N GLY A 328 -29.12 3.81 -6.18
CA GLY A 328 -28.86 5.24 -6.29
C GLY A 328 -28.22 5.64 -7.63
N ILE A 329 -27.22 4.88 -8.09
CA ILE A 329 -26.58 5.11 -9.39
C ILE A 329 -27.57 4.93 -10.53
N LEU A 330 -28.39 3.88 -10.50
CA LEU A 330 -29.43 3.66 -11.49
C LEU A 330 -30.38 4.86 -11.58
N ILE A 331 -30.90 5.34 -10.44
CA ILE A 331 -31.85 6.46 -10.42
C ILE A 331 -31.20 7.76 -10.91
N VAL A 332 -30.02 8.10 -10.40
CA VAL A 332 -29.33 9.35 -10.74
C VAL A 332 -28.91 9.35 -12.21
N ALA A 333 -28.31 8.27 -12.71
CA ALA A 333 -27.86 8.21 -14.09
C ALA A 333 -29.04 8.16 -15.07
N ALA A 334 -30.06 7.32 -14.80
CA ALA A 334 -31.17 7.15 -15.73
C ALA A 334 -32.10 8.36 -15.76
N PHE A 335 -32.53 8.86 -14.59
CA PHE A 335 -33.52 9.94 -14.52
C PHE A 335 -32.89 11.33 -14.36
N GLY A 336 -31.72 11.43 -13.70
CA GLY A 336 -31.05 12.71 -13.47
C GLY A 336 -30.13 13.15 -14.61
N MET A 337 -29.51 12.20 -15.32
CA MET A 337 -28.53 12.48 -16.39
C MET A 337 -28.99 12.03 -17.79
N GLY A 338 -30.14 11.35 -17.89
CA GLY A 338 -30.67 10.86 -19.17
C GLY A 338 -29.88 9.71 -19.79
N VAL A 339 -29.09 8.99 -18.99
CA VAL A 339 -28.36 7.79 -19.45
C VAL A 339 -29.36 6.65 -19.66
N ASP A 340 -29.15 5.82 -20.68
CA ASP A 340 -29.98 4.62 -20.87
C ASP A 340 -29.99 3.74 -19.59
N TYR A 341 -31.17 3.31 -19.16
CA TYR A 341 -31.35 2.62 -17.88
C TYR A 341 -30.58 1.29 -17.80
N ARG A 342 -30.30 0.64 -18.94
CA ARG A 342 -29.54 -0.62 -18.98
C ARG A 342 -28.06 -0.35 -18.73
N ILE A 343 -27.53 0.71 -19.34
CA ILE A 343 -26.16 1.19 -19.11
C ILE A 343 -26.02 1.67 -17.66
N ALA A 344 -26.99 2.44 -17.16
CA ALA A 344 -27.02 2.90 -15.77
C ALA A 344 -27.03 1.72 -14.78
N ASN A 345 -27.84 0.69 -15.05
CA ASN A 345 -27.90 -0.52 -14.21
C ASN A 345 -26.58 -1.30 -14.21
N ILE A 346 -25.94 -1.48 -15.37
CA ILE A 346 -24.61 -2.12 -15.45
C ILE A 346 -23.58 -1.31 -14.64
N GLY A 347 -23.58 0.01 -14.77
CA GLY A 347 -22.70 0.89 -14.00
C GLY A 347 -22.94 0.77 -12.49
N GLY A 348 -24.19 0.72 -12.06
CA GLY A 348 -24.57 0.52 -10.66
C GLY A 348 -24.09 -0.83 -10.12
N ILE A 349 -24.24 -1.91 -10.89
CA ILE A 349 -23.78 -3.26 -10.52
C ILE A 349 -22.25 -3.28 -10.35
N VAL A 350 -21.51 -2.68 -11.29
CA VAL A 350 -20.04 -2.63 -11.24
C VAL A 350 -19.55 -1.83 -10.02
N LEU A 351 -20.17 -0.69 -9.73
CA LEU A 351 -19.81 0.12 -8.55
C LEU A 351 -20.16 -0.59 -7.24
N ALA A 352 -21.33 -1.23 -7.17
CA ALA A 352 -21.72 -2.03 -6.01
C ALA A 352 -20.79 -3.23 -5.80
N PHE A 353 -20.32 -3.87 -6.87
CA PHE A 353 -19.32 -4.93 -6.80
C PHE A 353 -18.02 -4.43 -6.16
N TRP A 354 -17.46 -3.32 -6.64
CA TRP A 354 -16.23 -2.75 -6.07
C TRP A 354 -16.41 -2.26 -4.64
N TRP A 355 -17.54 -1.64 -4.31
CA TRP A 355 -17.90 -1.30 -2.93
C TRP A 355 -17.87 -2.54 -2.03
N ASN A 356 -18.60 -3.59 -2.43
CA ASN A 356 -18.71 -4.83 -1.68
C ASN A 356 -17.34 -5.48 -1.51
N PHE A 357 -16.54 -5.56 -2.57
CA PHE A 357 -15.20 -6.15 -2.51
C PHE A 357 -14.28 -5.36 -1.57
N LEU A 358 -14.13 -4.04 -1.79
CA LEU A 358 -13.17 -3.22 -1.08
C LEU A 358 -13.51 -3.07 0.41
N LEU A 359 -14.80 -2.89 0.76
CA LEU A 359 -15.19 -2.79 2.16
C LEU A 359 -15.10 -4.13 2.87
N ASN A 360 -15.52 -5.23 2.25
CA ASN A 360 -15.34 -6.55 2.87
C ASN A 360 -13.86 -6.88 3.06
N ARG A 361 -13.00 -6.51 2.11
CA ARG A 361 -11.55 -6.70 2.22
C ARG A 361 -10.92 -5.89 3.36
N ARG A 362 -11.46 -4.71 3.67
CA ARG A 362 -10.91 -3.77 4.67
C ARG A 362 -11.57 -3.82 6.04
N VAL A 363 -12.79 -4.35 6.15
CA VAL A 363 -13.57 -4.40 7.41
C VAL A 363 -13.87 -5.83 7.81
N THR A 364 -14.48 -6.61 6.91
CA THR A 364 -14.95 -7.98 7.23
C THR A 364 -13.79 -8.96 7.38
N TRP A 365 -12.83 -8.95 6.44
CA TRP A 365 -11.71 -9.88 6.38
C TRP A 365 -10.34 -9.20 6.44
N THR A 366 -10.20 -8.17 7.29
CA THR A 366 -8.93 -7.48 7.53
C THR A 366 -7.97 -8.36 8.31
N ARG A 367 -6.69 -8.35 7.95
CA ARG A 367 -5.63 -8.94 8.78
C ARG A 367 -5.37 -8.08 10.01
N THR A 368 -4.97 -8.73 11.11
CA THR A 368 -4.43 -8.05 12.31
C THR A 368 -3.01 -7.59 12.07
#